data_AF-A0A0N0KTL8-F1
#
_entry.id   AF-A0A0N0KTL8-F1
#
_cell.length_a   1.000
_cell.length_b   1.000
_cell.length_c   1.000
_cell.angle_alpha   90.00
_cell.angle_beta   90.00
_cell.angle_gamma   90.00
#
_symmetry.space_group_name_H-M   'P 1'
#
loop_
_entity.id
_entity.type
_entity.pdbx_description
1 polymer ?
#
loop_
_entity_poly.entity_id
_entity_poly.type
_entity_poly.pdbx_seq_one_letter_code
_entity_poly.pdbx_strand_id
1 'polypeptide(L)'
;MPLIAILIDFIGLFFYYIQIQNPAFYLAGLIIQSAIVCVLFILAFTYHGKKYAWTPPIGYRYFSIRFSILVISILINGIVLFLYILNYFGINDLIFSQI
;
A
#
# COMPACT_ATOMS: atom_id res chain seq x y z
N MET A 1 -2.20 13.58 8.70
CA MET A 1 -2.55 12.56 7.68
C MET A 1 -1.45 11.56 7.33
N PRO A 2 -0.13 11.76 7.58
CA PRO A 2 0.85 10.66 7.41
C PRO A 2 0.61 9.49 8.37
N LEU A 3 0.23 9.81 9.61
CA LEU A 3 -0.07 8.83 10.65
C LEU A 3 -1.20 7.86 10.26
N ILE A 4 -2.20 8.35 9.51
CA ILE A 4 -3.31 7.52 9.02
C ILE A 4 -2.82 6.55 7.94
N ALA A 5 -1.98 7.00 7.01
CA ALA A 5 -1.39 6.12 6.00
C ALA A 5 -0.56 5.00 6.63
N ILE A 6 0.28 5.35 7.62
CA ILE A 6 1.06 4.37 8.38
C ILE A 6 0.16 3.37 9.12
N LEU A 7 -0.93 3.83 9.76
CA LEU A 7 -1.88 2.93 10.41
C LEU A 7 -2.53 1.97 9.41
N ILE A 8 -2.90 2.46 8.22
CA ILE A 8 -3.44 1.63 7.14
C ILE A 8 -2.41 0.58 6.69
N ASP A 9 -1.13 0.94 6.59
CA ASP A 9 -0.06 0.00 6.25
C ASP A 9 0.06 -1.12 7.29
N PHE A 10 -0.03 -0.79 8.59
CA PHE A 10 -0.05 -1.79 9.65
C PHE A 10 -1.27 -2.72 9.57
N ILE A 11 -2.44 -2.19 9.20
CA ILE A 11 -3.63 -2.99 8.97
C ILE A 11 -3.42 -3.96 7.80
N GLY A 12 -2.82 -3.50 6.70
CA GLY A 12 -2.47 -4.35 5.56
C GLY A 12 -1.53 -5.49 5.95
N LEU A 13 -0.47 -5.18 6.70
CA LEU A 13 0.46 -6.19 7.23
C LEU A 13 -0.21 -7.20 8.17
N PHE A 14 -1.15 -6.74 9.01
CA PHE A 14 -1.89 -7.62 9.91
C PHE A 14 -2.75 -8.64 9.15
N PHE A 15 -3.50 -8.18 8.14
CA PHE A 15 -4.30 -9.08 7.31
C PHE A 15 -3.45 -10.04 6.49
N TYR A 16 -2.33 -9.56 5.95
CA TYR A 16 -1.36 -10.38 5.26
C TYR A 16 -0.84 -11.52 6.14
N TYR A 17 -0.47 -11.22 7.40
CA TYR A 17 0.01 -12.21 8.36
C TYR A 17 -1.05 -13.28 8.68
N ILE A 18 -2.32 -12.89 8.87
CA ILE A 18 -3.40 -13.84 9.12
C ILE A 18 -3.58 -14.83 7.95
N GLN A 19 -3.42 -14.35 6.71
CA GLN A 19 -3.61 -15.16 5.51
C GLN A 19 -2.49 -16.16 5.28
N ILE A 20 -1.25 -15.83 5.67
CA ILE A 20 -0.15 -16.80 5.62
C ILE A 20 -0.50 -18.03 6.46
N GLN A 21 -1.13 -17.82 7.61
CA GLN A 21 -1.52 -18.90 8.53
C GLN A 21 -2.79 -19.63 8.08
N ASN A 22 -3.65 -18.98 7.29
CA ASN A 22 -4.96 -19.49 6.91
C ASN A 22 -5.23 -19.23 5.42
N PRO A 23 -4.78 -20.11 4.52
CA PRO A 23 -4.96 -19.94 3.08
C PRO A 23 -6.43 -19.94 2.64
N ALA A 24 -7.35 -20.46 3.46
CA ALA A 24 -8.78 -20.41 3.22
C ALA A 24 -9.35 -18.97 3.09
N PHE A 25 -8.67 -17.96 3.66
CA PHE A 25 -9.09 -16.55 3.58
C PHE A 25 -8.42 -15.76 2.45
N TYR A 26 -7.79 -16.43 1.49
CA TYR A 26 -7.05 -15.79 0.41
C TYR A 26 -7.87 -14.77 -0.39
N LEU A 27 -9.07 -15.17 -0.85
CA LEU A 27 -9.96 -14.28 -1.63
C LEU A 27 -10.41 -13.06 -0.82
N ALA A 28 -10.73 -13.26 0.46
CA ALA A 28 -11.07 -12.17 1.36
C ALA A 28 -9.89 -11.20 1.51
N GLY A 29 -8.67 -11.75 1.57
CA GLY A 29 -7.45 -10.99 1.63
C GLY A 29 -7.18 -10.12 0.42
N LEU A 30 -7.37 -10.65 -0.78
CA LEU A 30 -7.23 -9.90 -2.02
C LEU A 30 -8.21 -8.72 -2.06
N ILE A 31 -9.47 -8.94 -1.65
CA ILE A 31 -10.50 -7.89 -1.58
C ILE A 31 -10.09 -6.80 -0.57
N ILE A 32 -9.62 -7.20 0.61
CA ILE A 32 -9.18 -6.25 1.65
C ILE A 32 -7.97 -5.44 1.18
N GLN A 33 -6.97 -6.09 0.58
CA GLN A 33 -5.78 -5.42 0.06
C GLN A 33 -6.14 -4.43 -1.05
N SER A 34 -7.08 -4.80 -1.93
CA SER A 34 -7.63 -3.90 -2.95
C SER A 34 -8.31 -2.68 -2.33
N ALA A 35 -9.16 -2.88 -1.32
CA ALA A 35 -9.82 -1.80 -0.60
C ALA A 35 -8.81 -0.85 0.08
N ILE A 36 -7.76 -1.40 0.71
CA ILE A 36 -6.69 -0.63 1.34
C ILE A 36 -5.99 0.28 0.32
N VAL A 37 -5.59 -0.26 -0.83
CA VAL A 37 -4.95 0.52 -1.89
C VAL A 37 -5.89 1.63 -2.39
N CYS A 38 -7.17 1.33 -2.61
CA CYS A 38 -8.15 2.35 -3.01
C CYS A 38 -8.28 3.47 -1.98
N VAL A 39 -8.36 3.15 -0.69
CA VAL A 39 -8.42 4.15 0.39
C VAL A 39 -7.16 5.02 0.40
N LEU A 40 -5.97 4.43 0.30
CA LEU A 40 -4.72 5.18 0.22
C LEU A 40 -4.69 6.10 -1.00
N PHE A 41 -5.20 5.63 -2.15
CA PHE A 41 -5.31 6.43 -3.37
C PHE A 41 -6.23 7.64 -3.17
N ILE A 42 -7.42 7.44 -2.59
CA ILE A 42 -8.37 8.52 -2.27
C ILE A 42 -7.73 9.54 -1.32
N LEU A 43 -7.01 9.07 -0.30
CA LEU A 43 -6.28 9.94 0.63
C LEU A 43 -5.18 10.75 -0.08
N ALA A 44 -4.57 10.20 -1.13
CA ALA A 44 -3.59 10.91 -1.96
C ALA A 44 -4.21 12.09 -2.72
N PHE A 45 -5.35 11.86 -3.38
CA PHE A 45 -6.06 12.89 -4.14
C PHE A 45 -6.65 13.95 -3.21
N THR A 46 -7.19 13.52 -2.07
CA THR A 46 -7.80 14.39 -1.06
C THR A 46 -6.76 15.07 -0.16
N TYR A 47 -5.46 14.89 -0.42
CA TYR A 47 -4.42 15.52 0.38
C TYR A 47 -4.37 17.05 0.12
N HIS A 48 -4.90 17.82 1.07
CA HIS A 48 -4.92 19.29 1.04
C HIS A 48 -3.65 19.95 1.59
N GLY A 49 -2.67 19.17 2.05
CA GLY A 49 -1.42 19.71 2.61
C GLY A 49 -0.42 20.18 1.54
N LYS A 50 0.67 20.84 1.98
CA LYS A 50 1.80 21.20 1.10
C LYS A 50 2.42 19.94 0.50
N LYS A 51 2.24 19.72 -0.80
CA LYS A 51 2.76 18.55 -1.54
C LYS A 51 4.27 18.61 -1.78
N TYR A 52 4.85 19.81 -1.76
CA TYR A 52 6.26 20.05 -2.07
C TYR A 52 6.97 20.74 -0.90
N ALA A 53 8.27 20.47 -0.75
CA ALA A 53 9.12 21.14 0.22
C ALA A 53 9.23 22.64 -0.06
N TRP A 54 9.33 23.44 1.01
CA TRP A 54 9.36 24.90 0.90
C TRP A 54 10.71 25.43 0.37
N THR A 55 11.80 24.72 0.65
CA THR A 55 13.16 24.98 0.14
C THR A 55 13.65 23.78 -0.68
N PRO A 56 13.25 23.64 -1.95
CA PRO A 56 13.83 22.63 -2.81
C PRO A 56 15.29 23.01 -3.14
N PRO A 57 16.26 22.08 -3.05
CA PRO A 57 17.58 22.31 -3.63
C PRO A 57 17.45 22.47 -5.17
N ILE A 58 18.40 23.21 -5.74
CA ILE A 58 18.38 23.60 -7.17
C ILE A 58 18.35 22.34 -8.04
N GLY A 59 17.32 22.22 -8.89
CA GLY A 59 17.19 21.16 -9.89
C GLY A 59 15.93 20.29 -9.76
N TYR A 60 15.39 20.06 -8.56
CA TYR A 60 14.18 19.23 -8.37
C TYR A 60 13.31 19.67 -7.19
N ARG A 61 11.98 19.64 -7.38
CA ARG A 61 11.01 19.93 -6.31
C ARG A 61 10.72 18.65 -5.52
N TYR A 62 11.34 18.51 -4.36
CA TYR A 62 11.12 17.37 -3.48
C TYR A 62 9.70 17.37 -2.93
N PHE A 63 9.09 16.20 -2.85
CA PHE A 63 7.85 16.02 -2.11
C PHE A 63 8.08 16.34 -0.64
N SER A 64 7.07 16.91 0.03
CA SER A 64 7.14 17.10 1.47
C SER A 64 7.21 15.73 2.14
N ILE A 65 7.96 15.59 3.25
CA ILE A 65 8.11 14.32 3.98
C ILE A 65 6.75 13.63 4.21
N ARG A 66 5.73 14.44 4.53
CA ARG A 66 4.36 13.99 4.77
C ARG A 66 3.69 13.39 3.54
N PHE A 67 3.91 13.98 2.36
CA PHE A 67 3.38 13.48 1.10
C PHE A 67 4.20 12.29 0.59
N SER A 68 5.53 12.30 0.77
CA SER A 68 6.41 11.18 0.42
C SER A 68 6.02 9.90 1.14
N ILE A 69 5.72 9.95 2.45
CA ILE A 69 5.24 8.78 3.21
C ILE A 69 4.00 8.19 2.54
N LEU A 70 3.02 9.04 2.20
CA LEU A 70 1.78 8.59 1.58
C LEU A 70 2.00 7.97 0.19
N VAL A 71 2.89 8.54 -0.62
CA VAL A 71 3.28 7.99 -1.92
C VAL A 71 3.97 6.64 -1.78
N ILE A 72 4.88 6.51 -0.80
CA ILE A 72 5.57 5.25 -0.51
C ILE A 72 4.57 4.17 -0.04
N SER A 73 3.63 4.52 0.85
CA SER A 73 2.56 3.61 1.29
C SER A 73 1.74 3.09 0.10
N ILE A 74 1.36 3.95 -0.85
CA ILE A 74 0.64 3.53 -2.06
C ILE A 74 1.50 2.61 -2.92
N LEU A 75 2.77 2.95 -3.13
CA LEU A 75 3.68 2.13 -3.93
C LEU A 75 3.85 0.73 -3.35
N ILE A 76 4.14 0.63 -2.04
CA ILE A 76 4.35 -0.66 -1.38
C ILE A 76 3.06 -1.48 -1.41
N ASN A 77 1.92 -0.92 -0.97
CA ASN A 77 0.65 -1.66 -0.97
C ASN A 77 0.19 -2.03 -2.38
N GLY A 78 0.48 -1.18 -3.38
CA GLY A 78 0.20 -1.45 -4.79
C GLY A 78 1.04 -2.62 -5.34
N ILE A 79 2.32 -2.68 -4.99
CA ILE A 79 3.18 -3.82 -5.34
C ILE A 79 2.68 -5.09 -4.66
N VAL A 80 2.30 -5.03 -3.38
CA VAL A 80 1.71 -6.17 -2.67
C VAL A 80 0.44 -6.63 -3.37
N LEU A 81 -0.49 -5.73 -3.70
CA LEU A 81 -1.71 -6.06 -4.44
C LEU A 81 -1.40 -6.70 -5.81
N PHE A 82 -0.41 -6.18 -6.52
CA PHE A 82 0.01 -6.76 -7.80
C PHE A 82 0.49 -8.20 -7.64
N LEU A 83 1.28 -8.47 -6.60
CA LEU A 83 1.74 -9.84 -6.30
C LEU A 83 0.59 -10.75 -5.86
N TYR A 84 -0.40 -10.25 -5.10
CA TYR A 84 -1.65 -10.97 -4.82
C TYR A 84 -2.38 -11.37 -6.12
N ILE A 85 -2.45 -10.47 -7.10
CA ILE A 85 -3.11 -10.77 -8.38
C ILE A 85 -2.33 -11.85 -9.14
N LEU A 86 -1.00 -11.75 -9.22
CA LEU A 86 -0.17 -12.74 -9.90
C LEU A 86 -0.28 -14.13 -9.27
N ASN A 87 -0.31 -14.19 -7.94
CA ASN A 87 -0.48 -15.44 -7.21
C ASN A 87 -1.90 -16.00 -7.39
N TYR A 88 -2.94 -15.15 -7.43
CA TYR A 88 -4.31 -15.60 -7.71
C TYR A 88 -4.45 -16.25 -9.09
N PHE A 89 -3.71 -15.74 -10.09
CA PHE A 89 -3.67 -16.34 -11.43
C PHE A 89 -2.75 -17.56 -11.55
N GLY A 90 -2.08 -17.98 -10.47
CA GLY A 90 -1.12 -19.10 -10.48
C GLY A 90 0.12 -18.84 -11.33
N ILE A 91 0.42 -17.56 -11.63
CA ILE A 91 1.59 -17.16 -12.41
C ILE A 91 2.86 -17.14 -11.53
N ASN A 92 2.68 -16.93 -10.23
CA ASN A 92 3.79 -16.67 -9.32
C ASN A 92 3.48 -17.04 -7.85
N ASP A 93 4.42 -17.72 -7.18
CA ASP A 93 4.28 -18.16 -5.78
C ASP A 93 5.17 -17.37 -4.80
N LEU A 94 5.66 -16.19 -5.20
CA LEU A 94 6.49 -15.32 -4.34
C LEU A 94 5.76 -14.93 -3.06
N ILE A 95 4.43 -14.88 -3.11
CA ILE A 95 3.57 -14.63 -1.97
C ILE A 95 2.64 -15.83 -1.81
N PHE A 96 2.53 -16.34 -0.59
CA PHE A 96 1.71 -17.52 -0.25
C PHE A 96 2.12 -18.80 -1.00
N SER A 97 3.40 -19.15 -0.96
CA SER A 97 3.98 -20.37 -1.57
C SER A 97 3.45 -21.71 -1.04
N GLN A 98 2.45 -21.69 -0.15
CA GLN A 98 1.87 -22.87 0.50
C GLN A 98 0.44 -23.16 0.04
N ILE A 99 -0.05 -22.41 -0.96
CA ILE A 99 -1.36 -22.61 -1.60
C ILE A 99 -1.24 -23.66 -2.71
#